data_AF-A0A971ABK2-F1
#
_entry.id   AF-A0A971ABK2-F1
#
_cell.length_a   1.000
_cell.length_b   1.000
_cell.length_c   1.000
_cell.angle_alpha   90.00
_cell.angle_beta   90.00
_cell.angle_gamma   90.00
#
_symmetry.space_group_name_H-M   'P 1'
#
loop_
_entity.id
_entity.type
_entity.pdbx_description
1 polymer ?
#
loop_
_entity_poly.entity_id
_entity_poly.type
_entity_poly.pdbx_seq_one_letter_code
_entity_poly.pdbx_strand_id
1 'polypeptide(L)'
;MRRTWLIWAVVGLSLAAAAGARAEVGWMIYPYRIPAKDEDYQRLLNCKEAEYLGFQWVARGAYTDDLEKQRAAELARAGKKIIAQLWFGAGKPFSWRRFNMPNIALDPVIRQEFFDTCTDPYIEHWGPKNLYAVHLMEETGMQFGWEADEAGYPDDPVGYDNHSCWDNPASWEWGRNISGPYVLNIRKYNDLFRKETGLDMRLAPIWSNAEKERYRVWSQQTMEAGAHIQFAKHVHEKYPGIKVYAFNSGPALIPQGQALDGQFIDPYSGHIAVFETMRKFRAVMRPEMDLVAMMWGNRQKVVAQRMPQQAVCYLGGADILSTFGDHEETSDEYLNIVRDSVRPFLGLPRFEYESPVLFLGGRGSGAVLNWSRTWLTGFAKYDYGTEATDLDKYQMVVGWGDARHPDLEEWVRAGGILVGVHFGGEMLTEAGLLEDLHERVNSQVLEYKPDEWLRENFRLAEAYQLEIGPVGQYAVQKPDLVHQDQFLYVAQYGKGLVVFMPAWCYVHAPWKYEDHWEVYRQLLTDVCRGALIYRNLPETADECFCDPELGNDYMKMTSKDGSLTVYVLLNDVHGPHKSQTSFVVPGHDRVTGQKNVTFGEEHPVVVIENR
;
A
#
# COMPACT_ATOMS: atom_id res chain seq x y z
N MET A 1 21.93 -36.70 35.10
CA MET A 1 22.82 -35.94 34.20
C MET A 1 22.32 -35.76 32.76
N ARG A 2 21.41 -36.59 32.22
CA ARG A 2 20.92 -36.44 30.83
C ARG A 2 19.80 -35.40 30.59
N ARG A 3 19.11 -34.91 31.63
CA ARG A 3 18.02 -33.92 31.49
C ARG A 3 18.51 -32.47 31.39
N THR A 4 19.68 -32.15 31.94
CA THR A 4 20.21 -30.78 31.94
C THR A 4 20.74 -30.37 30.57
N TRP A 5 21.34 -31.30 29.81
CA TRP A 5 21.87 -31.02 28.46
C TRP A 5 20.79 -30.73 27.42
N LEU A 6 19.60 -31.33 27.55
CA LEU A 6 18.49 -31.09 26.63
C LEU A 6 17.92 -29.67 26.76
N ILE A 7 17.89 -29.13 27.99
CA ILE A 7 17.39 -27.78 28.26
C ILE A 7 18.37 -26.73 27.72
N TRP A 8 19.68 -26.93 27.88
CA TRP A 8 20.68 -26.01 27.30
C TRP A 8 20.75 -26.07 25.77
N ALA A 9 20.54 -27.25 25.17
CA ALA A 9 20.47 -27.38 23.71
C ALA A 9 19.22 -26.72 23.12
N VAL A 10 18.06 -26.85 23.78
CA VAL A 10 16.81 -26.19 23.35
C VAL A 10 16.89 -24.67 23.58
N VAL A 11 17.39 -24.21 24.74
CA VAL A 11 17.58 -22.76 25.00
C VAL A 11 18.63 -22.15 24.07
N GLY A 12 19.70 -22.89 23.75
CA GLY A 12 20.73 -22.47 22.79
C GLY A 12 20.23 -22.43 21.34
N LEU A 13 19.35 -23.35 20.94
CA LEU A 13 18.69 -23.33 19.62
C LEU A 13 17.60 -22.24 19.54
N SER A 14 16.88 -21.95 20.63
CA SER A 14 15.92 -20.85 20.69
C SER A 14 16.61 -19.48 20.67
N LEU A 15 17.78 -19.34 21.30
CA LEU A 15 18.58 -18.10 21.26
C LEU A 15 19.34 -17.92 19.95
N ALA A 16 19.76 -19.00 19.29
CA ALA A 16 20.34 -18.93 17.95
C ALA A 16 19.29 -18.69 16.84
N ALA A 17 18.05 -19.16 17.03
CA ALA A 17 16.92 -18.85 16.15
C ALA A 17 16.41 -17.40 16.33
N ALA A 18 16.61 -16.80 17.51
CA ALA A 18 16.32 -15.39 17.77
C ALA A 18 17.46 -14.44 17.36
N ALA A 19 18.63 -14.97 17.00
CA ALA A 19 19.75 -14.23 16.44
C ALA A 19 19.84 -14.37 14.90
N GLY A 20 18.71 -14.64 14.24
CA GLY A 20 18.60 -14.31 12.83
C GLY A 20 18.79 -12.80 12.71
N ALA A 21 19.91 -12.38 12.11
CA ALA A 21 20.15 -10.97 11.81
C ALA A 21 18.87 -10.42 11.18
N ARG A 22 18.18 -9.51 11.89
CA ARG A 22 16.96 -8.90 11.37
C ARG A 22 17.33 -8.28 10.04
N ALA A 23 16.50 -8.49 9.01
CA ALA A 23 16.70 -7.85 7.73
C ALA A 23 16.79 -6.33 7.98
N GLU A 24 17.96 -5.78 7.69
CA GLU A 24 18.21 -4.35 7.80
C GLU A 24 17.66 -3.65 6.56
N VAL A 25 17.14 -2.45 6.74
CA VAL A 25 16.61 -1.64 5.65
C VAL A 25 17.75 -1.19 4.74
N GLY A 26 17.62 -1.52 3.46
CA GLY A 26 18.58 -1.15 2.42
C GLY A 26 18.13 0.03 1.57
N TRP A 27 19.08 0.58 0.80
CA TRP A 27 18.83 1.61 -0.19
C TRP A 27 19.04 1.06 -1.60
N MET A 28 18.08 1.33 -2.49
CA MET A 28 18.20 1.11 -3.93
C MET A 28 18.31 2.43 -4.70
N ILE A 29 19.26 2.48 -5.64
CA ILE A 29 19.32 3.48 -6.70
C ILE A 29 18.76 2.84 -7.98
N TYR A 30 17.87 3.55 -8.70
CA TYR A 30 17.22 3.05 -9.90
C TYR A 30 17.46 3.96 -11.12
N PRO A 31 18.66 3.92 -11.74
CA PRO A 31 19.02 4.82 -12.85
C PRO A 31 18.44 4.41 -14.22
N TYR A 32 17.53 3.43 -14.26
CA TYR A 32 17.00 2.76 -15.47
C TYR A 32 18.02 2.08 -16.38
N ARG A 33 19.27 2.52 -16.45
CA ARG A 33 20.37 1.81 -17.11
C ARG A 33 21.62 1.96 -16.28
N ILE A 34 22.55 1.02 -16.44
CA ILE A 34 23.88 1.20 -15.86
C ILE A 34 24.55 2.38 -16.57
N PRO A 35 24.99 3.44 -15.86
CA PRO A 35 25.47 4.65 -16.50
C PRO A 35 26.60 4.37 -17.49
N ALA A 36 26.51 4.93 -18.70
CA ALA A 36 27.52 4.82 -19.75
C ALA A 36 28.75 5.72 -19.46
N LYS A 37 28.54 6.87 -18.81
CA LYS A 37 29.60 7.81 -18.44
C LYS A 37 30.39 7.29 -17.24
N ASP A 38 31.72 7.30 -17.34
CA ASP A 38 32.61 6.77 -16.29
C ASP A 38 32.43 7.47 -14.95
N GLU A 39 32.26 8.79 -14.93
CA GLU A 39 32.08 9.54 -13.68
C GLU A 39 30.84 9.08 -12.90
N ASP A 40 29.70 8.96 -13.58
CA ASP A 40 28.44 8.51 -13.00
C ASP A 40 28.49 7.04 -12.56
N TYR A 41 29.16 6.21 -13.37
CA TYR A 41 29.40 4.82 -13.03
C TYR A 41 30.30 4.68 -11.79
N GLN A 42 31.38 5.45 -11.70
CA GLN A 42 32.28 5.43 -10.54
C GLN A 42 31.57 5.95 -9.28
N ARG A 43 30.69 6.95 -9.39
CA ARG A 43 29.82 7.37 -8.27
C ARG A 43 29.01 6.19 -7.74
N LEU A 44 28.32 5.48 -8.63
CA LEU A 44 27.49 4.33 -8.27
C LEU A 44 28.30 3.18 -7.68
N LEU A 45 29.43 2.84 -8.30
CA LEU A 45 30.33 1.78 -7.86
C LEU A 45 30.86 2.05 -6.44
N ASN A 46 31.21 3.31 -6.14
CA ASN A 46 31.82 3.71 -4.88
C ASN A 46 30.81 4.14 -3.80
N CYS A 47 29.52 4.23 -4.11
CA CYS A 47 28.47 4.62 -3.15
C CYS A 47 28.19 3.49 -2.14
N LYS A 48 28.87 3.47 -0.98
CA LYS A 48 28.79 2.35 -0.03
C LYS A 48 27.40 2.11 0.57
N GLU A 49 26.59 3.15 0.74
CA GLU A 49 25.27 3.07 1.36
C GLU A 49 24.20 2.45 0.42
N ALA A 50 24.38 2.54 -0.90
CA ALA A 50 23.47 1.94 -1.86
C ALA A 50 23.79 0.46 -2.06
N GLU A 51 23.13 -0.43 -1.31
CA GLU A 51 23.32 -1.87 -1.46
C GLU A 51 22.70 -2.43 -2.74
N TYR A 52 21.58 -1.85 -3.18
CA TYR A 52 20.78 -2.34 -4.28
C TYR A 52 20.89 -1.40 -5.49
N LEU A 53 20.89 -1.99 -6.68
CA LEU A 53 20.85 -1.27 -7.94
C LEU A 53 19.75 -1.86 -8.80
N GLY A 54 18.74 -1.07 -9.13
CA GLY A 54 17.71 -1.48 -10.08
C GLY A 54 17.92 -0.84 -11.45
N PHE A 55 17.70 -1.57 -12.55
CA PHE A 55 17.71 -0.97 -13.88
C PHE A 55 16.71 -1.64 -14.82
N GLN A 56 16.30 -0.91 -15.84
CA GLN A 56 15.44 -1.36 -16.92
C GLN A 56 16.23 -1.80 -18.12
N TRP A 57 15.93 -3.00 -18.59
CA TRP A 57 16.36 -3.40 -19.91
C TRP A 57 15.22 -3.24 -20.91
N VAL A 58 15.43 -2.33 -21.87
CA VAL A 58 14.53 -2.15 -23.01
C VAL A 58 15.03 -3.03 -24.14
N ALA A 59 14.26 -4.05 -24.51
CA ALA A 59 14.60 -5.00 -25.55
C ALA A 59 14.52 -4.38 -26.97
N ARG A 60 15.44 -3.47 -27.33
CA ARG A 60 15.45 -2.77 -28.64
C ARG A 60 16.35 -3.41 -29.71
N GLY A 61 17.13 -4.45 -29.37
CA GLY A 61 18.07 -5.10 -30.29
C GLY A 61 18.79 -6.30 -29.65
N ALA A 62 19.73 -6.92 -30.38
CA ALA A 62 20.52 -8.05 -29.90
C ALA A 62 21.36 -7.70 -28.65
N TYR A 63 21.74 -8.73 -27.89
CA TYR A 63 22.57 -8.68 -26.67
C TYR A 63 24.00 -8.13 -26.89
N THR A 64 24.15 -6.86 -27.28
CA THR A 64 25.39 -6.32 -27.83
C THR A 64 26.11 -5.27 -26.98
N ASP A 65 25.61 -4.92 -25.79
CA ASP A 65 26.27 -3.91 -24.95
C ASP A 65 27.26 -4.56 -23.94
N ASP A 66 28.47 -4.85 -24.43
CA ASP A 66 29.54 -5.45 -23.62
C ASP A 66 29.95 -4.55 -22.43
N LEU A 67 29.79 -3.22 -22.54
CA LEU A 67 30.18 -2.29 -21.50
C LEU A 67 29.24 -2.37 -20.30
N GLU A 68 27.92 -2.35 -20.54
CA GLU A 68 26.95 -2.50 -19.46
C GLU A 68 27.14 -3.84 -18.73
N LYS A 69 27.35 -4.93 -19.47
CA LYS A 69 27.67 -6.25 -18.92
C LYS A 69 28.93 -6.24 -18.05
N GLN A 70 30.02 -5.64 -18.53
CA GLN A 70 31.25 -5.52 -17.75
C GLN A 70 31.01 -4.77 -16.44
N ARG A 71 30.29 -3.64 -16.51
CA ARG A 71 29.98 -2.80 -15.34
C ARG A 71 29.07 -3.50 -14.35
N ALA A 72 28.07 -4.26 -14.79
CA ALA A 72 27.27 -5.11 -13.89
C ALA A 72 28.15 -6.12 -13.13
N ALA A 73 29.09 -6.77 -13.81
CA ALA A 73 30.01 -7.71 -13.16
C ALA A 73 30.98 -7.02 -12.17
N GLU A 74 31.37 -5.78 -12.43
CA GLU A 74 32.15 -4.96 -11.50
C GLU A 74 31.33 -4.53 -10.27
N LEU A 75 30.10 -4.07 -10.48
CA LEU A 75 29.16 -3.70 -9.40
C LEU A 75 28.85 -4.90 -8.50
N ALA A 76 28.56 -6.06 -9.07
CA ALA A 76 28.32 -7.29 -8.33
C ALA A 76 29.56 -7.70 -7.51
N ARG A 77 30.77 -7.59 -8.08
CA ARG A 77 32.04 -7.84 -7.35
C ARG A 77 32.29 -6.84 -6.23
N ALA A 78 31.78 -5.61 -6.36
CA ALA A 78 31.80 -4.60 -5.30
C ALA A 78 30.72 -4.83 -4.23
N GLY A 79 29.92 -5.89 -4.34
CA GLY A 79 28.90 -6.27 -3.37
C GLY A 79 27.51 -5.66 -3.64
N LYS A 80 27.29 -5.04 -4.79
CA LYS A 80 25.96 -4.52 -5.17
C LYS A 80 25.00 -5.67 -5.49
N LYS A 81 23.78 -5.58 -4.97
CA LYS A 81 22.65 -6.46 -5.29
C LYS A 81 21.92 -5.91 -6.51
N ILE A 82 22.19 -6.49 -7.67
CA ILE A 82 21.67 -6.01 -8.95
C ILE A 82 20.28 -6.58 -9.21
N ILE A 83 19.29 -5.70 -9.40
CA ILE A 83 17.91 -6.06 -9.73
C ILE A 83 17.60 -5.59 -11.15
N ALA A 84 17.22 -6.53 -12.00
CA ALA A 84 17.03 -6.28 -13.42
C ALA A 84 15.54 -6.32 -13.77
N GLN A 85 15.01 -5.22 -14.33
CA GLN A 85 13.67 -5.17 -14.89
C GLN A 85 13.69 -5.58 -16.35
N LEU A 86 12.89 -6.58 -16.69
CA LEU A 86 12.71 -7.04 -18.05
C LEU A 86 11.54 -6.27 -18.66
N TRP A 87 11.85 -5.31 -19.53
CA TRP A 87 10.86 -4.55 -20.29
C TRP A 87 10.92 -4.93 -21.78
N PHE A 88 10.03 -5.87 -22.13
CA PHE A 88 9.78 -6.28 -23.51
C PHE A 88 8.78 -5.31 -24.17
N GLY A 89 8.56 -5.40 -25.48
CA GLY A 89 7.41 -4.79 -26.16
C GLY A 89 7.63 -3.53 -26.99
N ALA A 90 8.89 -3.18 -27.27
CA ALA A 90 9.22 -2.07 -28.16
C ALA A 90 9.36 -2.50 -29.64
N GLY A 91 9.04 -3.75 -29.98
CA GLY A 91 9.17 -4.29 -31.34
C GLY A 91 9.62 -5.76 -31.40
N LYS A 92 9.65 -6.32 -32.62
CA LYS A 92 10.11 -7.70 -32.86
C LYS A 92 11.61 -7.84 -32.57
N PRO A 93 12.07 -8.98 -32.00
CA PRO A 93 11.30 -10.18 -31.67
C PRO A 93 10.58 -10.14 -30.30
N PHE A 94 10.78 -9.11 -29.49
CA PHE A 94 10.34 -9.04 -28.10
C PHE A 94 8.93 -8.43 -27.93
N SER A 95 7.98 -8.88 -28.73
CA SER A 95 6.65 -8.26 -28.89
C SER A 95 5.66 -8.64 -27.78
N TRP A 96 5.07 -7.66 -27.07
CA TRP A 96 3.93 -7.87 -26.15
C TRP A 96 2.69 -8.43 -26.84
N ARG A 97 2.50 -8.16 -28.14
CA ARG A 97 1.43 -8.80 -28.91
C ARG A 97 1.50 -10.33 -28.85
N ARG A 98 2.70 -10.90 -28.83
CA ARG A 98 2.94 -12.34 -28.70
C ARG A 98 3.16 -12.77 -27.26
N PHE A 99 4.06 -12.13 -26.54
CA PHE A 99 4.50 -12.52 -25.20
C PHE A 99 3.78 -11.76 -24.07
N ASN A 100 2.49 -11.51 -24.21
CA ASN A 100 1.66 -10.88 -23.18
C ASN A 100 1.39 -11.81 -21.98
N MET A 101 0.98 -11.21 -20.85
CA MET A 101 0.64 -11.90 -19.61
C MET A 101 -0.39 -13.03 -19.81
N PRO A 102 -1.52 -12.84 -20.54
CA PRO A 102 -2.44 -13.93 -20.83
C PRO A 102 -1.77 -15.15 -21.49
N ASN A 103 -0.86 -14.94 -22.44
CA ASN A 103 -0.15 -16.03 -23.10
C ASN A 103 0.89 -16.68 -22.20
N ILE A 104 1.68 -15.89 -21.45
CA ILE A 104 2.66 -16.44 -20.50
C ILE A 104 1.94 -17.26 -19.41
N ALA A 105 0.78 -16.81 -18.93
CA ALA A 105 0.01 -17.52 -17.93
C ALA A 105 -0.62 -18.82 -18.46
N LEU A 106 -1.29 -18.76 -19.63
CA LEU A 106 -2.26 -19.77 -20.04
C LEU A 106 -1.86 -20.60 -21.27
N ASP A 107 -0.88 -20.15 -22.07
CA ASP A 107 -0.42 -20.87 -23.27
C ASP A 107 0.98 -21.47 -23.02
N PRO A 108 1.08 -22.78 -22.74
CA PRO A 108 2.36 -23.40 -22.41
C PRO A 108 3.38 -23.35 -23.55
N VAL A 109 2.94 -23.30 -24.81
CA VAL A 109 3.83 -23.25 -25.98
C VAL A 109 4.44 -21.85 -26.10
N ILE A 110 3.60 -20.81 -26.07
CA ILE A 110 4.08 -19.43 -26.13
C ILE A 110 4.88 -19.07 -24.88
N ARG A 111 4.48 -19.57 -23.70
CA ARG A 111 5.25 -19.41 -22.46
C ARG A 111 6.66 -19.98 -22.59
N GLN A 112 6.81 -21.21 -23.08
CA GLN A 112 8.15 -21.79 -23.22
C GLN A 112 8.98 -21.01 -24.24
N GLU A 113 8.38 -20.60 -25.36
CA GLU A 113 9.05 -19.77 -26.36
C GLU A 113 9.49 -18.41 -25.79
N PHE A 114 8.68 -17.79 -24.92
CA PHE A 114 9.04 -16.56 -24.21
C PHE A 114 10.27 -16.78 -23.32
N PHE A 115 10.34 -17.89 -22.61
CA PHE A 115 11.49 -18.19 -21.78
C PHE A 115 12.75 -18.42 -22.62
N ASP A 116 12.66 -19.26 -23.64
CA ASP A 116 13.79 -19.63 -24.51
C ASP A 116 14.32 -18.43 -25.32
N THR A 117 13.43 -17.54 -25.77
CA THR A 117 13.78 -16.45 -26.69
C THR A 117 14.08 -15.14 -25.98
N CYS A 118 13.46 -14.90 -24.81
CA CYS A 118 13.48 -13.60 -24.15
C CYS A 118 14.10 -13.65 -22.76
N THR A 119 13.63 -14.52 -21.88
CA THR A 119 14.08 -14.54 -20.47
C THR A 119 15.48 -15.12 -20.32
N ASP A 120 15.72 -16.29 -20.89
CA ASP A 120 16.97 -17.02 -20.70
C ASP A 120 18.16 -16.31 -21.32
N PRO A 121 18.09 -15.85 -22.58
CA PRO A 121 19.24 -15.19 -23.18
C PRO A 121 19.53 -13.84 -22.49
N TYR A 122 18.53 -13.20 -21.88
CA TYR A 122 18.70 -12.01 -21.06
C TYR A 122 19.49 -12.30 -19.77
N ILE A 123 19.04 -13.26 -18.98
CA ILE A 123 19.72 -13.65 -17.73
C ILE A 123 21.14 -14.13 -18.04
N GLU A 124 21.33 -14.89 -19.12
CA GLU A 124 22.63 -15.38 -19.58
C GLU A 124 23.56 -14.25 -20.05
N HIS A 125 23.03 -13.23 -20.72
CA HIS A 125 23.81 -12.08 -21.16
C HIS A 125 24.47 -11.35 -19.99
N TRP A 126 23.69 -11.02 -18.94
CA TRP A 126 24.18 -10.34 -17.74
C TRP A 126 25.02 -11.24 -16.83
N GLY A 127 24.88 -12.55 -16.99
CA GLY A 127 25.53 -13.56 -16.17
C GLY A 127 24.70 -13.80 -14.90
N PRO A 128 24.10 -14.99 -14.73
CA PRO A 128 23.21 -15.29 -13.60
C PRO A 128 23.81 -14.96 -12.23
N LYS A 129 25.12 -15.20 -12.06
CA LYS A 129 25.88 -14.93 -10.82
C LYS A 129 26.01 -13.44 -10.46
N ASN A 130 25.77 -12.54 -11.40
CA ASN A 130 25.87 -11.09 -11.18
C ASN A 130 24.52 -10.48 -10.81
N LEU A 131 23.41 -11.23 -10.97
CA LEU A 131 22.06 -10.77 -10.69
C LEU A 131 21.63 -11.24 -9.31
N TYR A 132 21.06 -10.33 -8.53
CA TYR A 132 20.40 -10.63 -7.27
C TYR A 132 18.93 -10.94 -7.49
N ALA A 133 18.25 -10.15 -8.31
CA ALA A 133 16.84 -10.37 -8.64
C ALA A 133 16.51 -9.99 -10.09
N VAL A 134 15.42 -10.53 -10.60
CA VAL A 134 14.79 -10.13 -11.86
C VAL A 134 13.31 -9.87 -11.66
N HIS A 135 12.73 -8.98 -12.47
CA HIS A 135 11.27 -8.82 -12.48
C HIS A 135 10.72 -8.52 -13.86
N LEU A 136 9.53 -9.05 -14.12
CA LEU A 136 8.74 -8.78 -15.31
C LEU A 136 7.92 -7.51 -15.05
N MET A 137 8.06 -6.48 -15.90
CA MET A 137 7.41 -5.18 -15.70
C MET A 137 5.91 -5.21 -16.01
N GLU A 138 5.11 -4.59 -15.15
CA GLU A 138 3.68 -4.24 -15.31
C GLU A 138 3.54 -2.76 -14.88
N GLU A 139 3.34 -1.83 -15.82
CA GLU A 139 3.10 -0.41 -15.47
C GLU A 139 2.16 0.26 -16.48
N THR A 140 2.10 -0.22 -17.74
CA THR A 140 1.45 0.51 -18.85
C THR A 140 0.35 -0.26 -19.59
N GLY A 141 0.03 -1.49 -19.20
CA GLY A 141 -0.99 -2.34 -19.84
C GLY A 141 -0.70 -2.91 -21.20
N MET A 142 0.38 -2.44 -21.82
CA MET A 142 0.96 -3.01 -23.02
C MET A 142 1.17 -4.53 -22.85
N GLN A 143 1.50 -4.95 -21.64
CA GLN A 143 1.69 -6.35 -21.21
C GLN A 143 0.46 -7.24 -21.39
N PHE A 144 -0.75 -6.69 -21.54
CA PHE A 144 -1.96 -7.46 -21.83
C PHE A 144 -2.23 -7.62 -23.35
N GLY A 145 -1.39 -7.03 -24.22
CA GLY A 145 -1.37 -7.47 -25.62
C GLY A 145 -1.04 -6.47 -26.71
N TRP A 146 -0.54 -5.26 -26.44
CA TRP A 146 -0.36 -4.20 -27.45
C TRP A 146 1.09 -3.68 -27.45
N GLU A 147 1.68 -3.41 -28.63
CA GLU A 147 3.04 -2.85 -28.75
C GLU A 147 3.06 -1.35 -28.45
N ALA A 148 4.21 -0.83 -27.99
CA ALA A 148 4.41 0.61 -27.77
C ALA A 148 4.46 1.45 -29.07
N ASP A 149 4.56 0.83 -30.25
CA ASP A 149 4.89 1.52 -31.51
C ASP A 149 4.10 1.06 -32.76
N GLU A 150 2.85 0.59 -32.62
CA GLU A 150 1.92 0.55 -33.78
C GLU A 150 0.85 1.63 -33.62
N ALA A 151 1.15 2.84 -34.10
CA ALA A 151 0.14 3.84 -34.41
C ALA A 151 -0.86 3.26 -35.42
N GLY A 152 -2.13 3.60 -35.26
CA GLY A 152 -3.22 3.08 -36.09
C GLY A 152 -3.00 3.29 -37.58
N TYR A 153 -3.33 2.27 -38.36
CA TYR A 153 -3.35 2.20 -39.83
C TYR A 153 -2.07 2.63 -40.59
N PRO A 154 -1.78 2.04 -41.77
CA PRO A 154 -0.51 2.23 -42.49
C PRO A 154 -0.20 3.66 -43.00
N ASP A 155 -1.07 4.65 -42.80
CA ASP A 155 -1.11 5.87 -43.63
C ASP A 155 -0.90 7.19 -42.86
N ASP A 156 -0.60 7.22 -41.56
CA ASP A 156 -0.45 8.47 -40.78
C ASP A 156 1.01 8.78 -40.37
N PRO A 157 1.59 9.93 -40.80
CA PRO A 157 3.02 10.23 -40.63
C PRO A 157 3.43 11.00 -39.34
N VAL A 158 2.55 11.22 -38.35
CA VAL A 158 2.94 11.97 -37.13
C VAL A 158 2.43 11.28 -35.85
N GLY A 159 3.30 10.47 -35.23
CA GLY A 159 3.04 9.79 -33.97
C GLY A 159 3.13 10.73 -32.76
N TYR A 160 2.00 11.32 -32.38
CA TYR A 160 1.62 11.68 -31.01
C TYR A 160 0.12 11.94 -31.03
N ASP A 161 -0.63 11.18 -30.21
CA ASP A 161 -2.03 11.41 -29.85
C ASP A 161 -3.00 11.76 -31.00
N ASN A 162 -3.59 10.74 -31.61
CA ASN A 162 -4.64 10.90 -32.62
C ASN A 162 -6.06 10.68 -32.08
N HIS A 163 -6.31 10.86 -30.78
CA HIS A 163 -7.65 10.63 -30.19
C HIS A 163 -8.23 9.23 -30.51
N SER A 164 -7.39 8.28 -30.92
CA SER A 164 -7.72 6.92 -31.38
C SER A 164 -6.88 5.85 -30.68
N CYS A 165 -6.27 6.18 -29.53
CA CYS A 165 -5.46 5.31 -28.68
C CYS A 165 -6.24 4.13 -28.02
N TRP A 166 -7.43 3.79 -28.52
CA TRP A 166 -8.59 3.60 -27.67
C TRP A 166 -9.76 2.86 -28.32
N ASP A 167 -9.57 1.79 -29.12
CA ASP A 167 -10.75 0.98 -29.49
C ASP A 167 -11.41 0.29 -28.27
N ASN A 168 -10.78 0.40 -27.08
CA ASN A 168 -11.47 0.77 -25.84
C ASN A 168 -10.45 1.30 -24.81
N PRO A 169 -10.46 2.57 -24.40
CA PRO A 169 -9.74 2.98 -23.20
C PRO A 169 -10.23 2.21 -22.00
N ALA A 170 -9.43 2.20 -20.94
CA ALA A 170 -9.97 2.20 -19.60
C ALA A 170 -11.08 3.26 -19.56
N SER A 171 -12.35 2.85 -19.73
CA SER A 171 -13.42 3.83 -19.72
C SER A 171 -13.34 4.56 -18.39
N TRP A 172 -13.62 5.86 -18.38
CA TRP A 172 -13.53 6.65 -17.15
C TRP A 172 -14.47 6.12 -16.05
N GLU A 173 -15.47 5.30 -16.41
CA GLU A 173 -16.31 4.54 -15.48
C GLU A 173 -15.61 3.34 -14.83
N TRP A 174 -14.48 2.86 -15.38
CA TRP A 174 -13.76 1.64 -14.98
C TRP A 174 -12.36 1.94 -14.40
N GLY A 175 -12.10 3.21 -14.01
CA GLY A 175 -10.93 3.62 -13.23
C GLY A 175 -9.61 2.98 -13.67
N ARG A 176 -8.96 3.50 -14.73
CA ARG A 176 -7.64 3.03 -15.20
C ARG A 176 -7.49 1.50 -15.28
N ASN A 177 -8.52 0.73 -15.63
CA ASN A 177 -8.34 -0.72 -15.79
C ASN A 177 -7.56 -1.03 -17.07
N ILE A 178 -6.37 -1.56 -16.85
CA ILE A 178 -5.27 -1.79 -17.78
C ILE A 178 -5.52 -3.02 -18.70
N SER A 179 -6.61 -3.78 -18.46
CA SER A 179 -6.87 -5.11 -19.06
C SER A 179 -8.34 -5.34 -19.48
N GLY A 180 -8.94 -4.49 -20.32
CA GLY A 180 -10.37 -4.59 -20.66
C GLY A 180 -10.84 -5.90 -21.38
N PRO A 181 -12.12 -6.30 -21.25
CA PRO A 181 -12.65 -7.58 -21.79
C PRO A 181 -12.64 -7.70 -23.32
N TYR A 182 -12.36 -6.60 -24.03
CA TYR A 182 -12.27 -6.56 -25.49
C TYR A 182 -10.87 -6.78 -26.03
N VAL A 183 -9.84 -6.75 -25.18
CA VAL A 183 -8.46 -7.03 -25.57
C VAL A 183 -8.42 -8.44 -26.18
N LEU A 184 -8.03 -8.57 -27.46
CA LEU A 184 -8.12 -9.85 -28.19
C LEU A 184 -7.33 -10.98 -27.50
N ASN A 185 -6.18 -10.66 -26.91
CA ASN A 185 -5.35 -11.62 -26.17
C ASN A 185 -6.00 -12.10 -24.86
N ILE A 186 -6.95 -11.35 -24.31
CA ILE A 186 -7.78 -11.78 -23.18
C ILE A 186 -9.03 -12.49 -23.69
N ARG A 187 -9.74 -11.90 -24.66
CA ARG A 187 -11.05 -12.35 -25.15
C ARG A 187 -11.03 -13.77 -25.70
N LYS A 188 -9.90 -14.24 -26.24
CA LYS A 188 -9.76 -15.64 -26.68
C LYS A 188 -9.92 -16.66 -25.54
N TYR A 189 -9.76 -16.24 -24.28
CA TYR A 189 -9.99 -17.05 -23.08
C TYR A 189 -11.40 -16.89 -22.49
N ASN A 190 -12.37 -16.35 -23.24
CA ASN A 190 -13.75 -16.17 -22.74
C ASN A 190 -14.39 -17.47 -22.25
N ASP A 191 -14.11 -18.61 -22.87
CA ASP A 191 -14.68 -19.89 -22.41
C ASP A 191 -14.15 -20.30 -21.03
N LEU A 192 -12.88 -20.01 -20.74
CA LEU A 192 -12.30 -20.21 -19.41
C LEU A 192 -12.95 -19.26 -18.40
N PHE A 193 -13.03 -17.97 -18.73
CA PHE A 193 -13.68 -16.97 -17.90
C PHE A 193 -15.13 -17.32 -17.57
N ARG A 194 -15.92 -17.76 -18.57
CA ARG A 194 -17.30 -18.21 -18.38
C ARG A 194 -17.40 -19.39 -17.42
N LYS A 195 -16.48 -20.35 -17.54
CA LYS A 195 -16.40 -21.51 -16.66
C LYS A 195 -16.09 -21.11 -15.21
N GLU A 196 -15.21 -20.14 -15.01
CA GLU A 196 -14.71 -19.77 -13.68
C GLU A 196 -15.57 -18.73 -12.96
N THR A 197 -16.24 -17.85 -13.71
CA THR A 197 -16.95 -16.69 -13.13
C THR A 197 -18.46 -16.69 -13.37
N GLY A 198 -18.93 -17.52 -14.31
CA GLY A 198 -20.31 -17.51 -14.81
C GLY A 198 -20.64 -16.34 -15.73
N LEU A 199 -19.70 -15.42 -15.97
CA LEU A 199 -19.90 -14.22 -16.79
C LEU A 199 -19.37 -14.42 -18.21
N ASP A 200 -19.93 -13.67 -19.17
CA ASP A 200 -19.53 -13.73 -20.58
C ASP A 200 -18.98 -12.37 -21.03
N MET A 201 -17.70 -12.30 -21.43
CA MET A 201 -17.04 -11.06 -21.85
C MET A 201 -17.76 -10.36 -23.01
N ARG A 202 -18.56 -11.10 -23.79
CA ARG A 202 -19.38 -10.52 -24.87
C ARG A 202 -20.49 -9.61 -24.35
N LEU A 203 -20.88 -9.77 -23.09
CA LEU A 203 -21.92 -8.98 -22.41
C LEU A 203 -21.34 -7.83 -21.56
N ALA A 204 -20.04 -7.54 -21.68
CA ALA A 204 -19.38 -6.48 -20.92
C ALA A 204 -20.05 -5.08 -20.96
N PRO A 205 -20.72 -4.60 -22.03
CA PRO A 205 -21.34 -3.28 -22.04
C PRO A 205 -22.51 -3.15 -21.08
N ILE A 206 -23.12 -4.28 -20.70
CA ILE A 206 -24.30 -4.33 -19.83
C ILE A 206 -23.98 -4.88 -18.44
N TRP A 207 -22.70 -5.13 -18.14
CA TRP A 207 -22.28 -5.58 -16.82
C TRP A 207 -22.52 -4.51 -15.76
N SER A 208 -23.05 -4.95 -14.63
CA SER A 208 -23.08 -4.21 -13.37
C SER A 208 -21.65 -4.00 -12.82
N ASN A 209 -21.47 -3.04 -11.91
CA ASN A 209 -20.16 -2.79 -11.30
C ASN A 209 -19.58 -4.02 -10.58
N ALA A 210 -20.42 -4.86 -9.98
CA ALA A 210 -19.99 -6.11 -9.35
C ALA A 210 -19.44 -7.12 -10.37
N GLU A 211 -20.04 -7.20 -11.56
CA GLU A 211 -19.57 -8.05 -12.65
C GLU A 211 -18.27 -7.52 -13.25
N LYS A 212 -18.15 -6.20 -13.42
CA LYS A 212 -16.90 -5.53 -13.83
C LYS A 212 -15.76 -5.82 -12.86
N GLU A 213 -16.03 -5.76 -11.56
CA GLU A 213 -15.05 -6.06 -10.51
C GLU A 213 -14.63 -7.53 -10.53
N ARG A 214 -15.58 -8.46 -10.71
CA ARG A 214 -15.26 -9.89 -10.85
C ARG A 214 -14.33 -10.15 -12.03
N TYR A 215 -14.55 -9.46 -13.15
CA TYR A 215 -13.66 -9.51 -14.31
C TYR A 215 -12.26 -8.96 -13.98
N ARG A 216 -12.16 -7.81 -13.30
CA ARG A 216 -10.89 -7.22 -12.88
C ARG A 216 -10.08 -8.19 -12.01
N VAL A 217 -10.71 -8.74 -10.97
CA VAL A 217 -10.10 -9.74 -10.08
C VAL A 217 -9.62 -10.94 -10.88
N TRP A 218 -10.46 -11.48 -11.76
CA TRP A 218 -10.10 -12.63 -12.59
C TRP A 218 -8.91 -12.35 -13.50
N SER A 219 -8.89 -11.20 -14.19
CA SER A 219 -7.80 -10.83 -15.10
C SER A 219 -6.47 -10.72 -14.34
N GLN A 220 -6.47 -10.04 -13.19
CA GLN A 220 -5.28 -9.86 -12.37
C GLN A 220 -4.80 -11.16 -11.70
N GLN A 221 -5.70 -12.00 -11.19
CA GLN A 221 -5.30 -13.26 -10.56
C GLN A 221 -4.92 -14.35 -11.56
N THR A 222 -5.63 -14.44 -12.68
CA THR A 222 -5.46 -15.55 -13.64
C THR A 222 -4.36 -15.25 -14.65
N MET A 223 -4.28 -14.02 -15.15
CA MET A 223 -3.37 -13.68 -16.24
C MET A 223 -2.10 -13.00 -15.72
N GLU A 224 -2.25 -11.95 -14.93
CA GLU A 224 -1.10 -11.18 -14.45
C GLU A 224 -0.29 -11.94 -13.40
N ALA A 225 -0.93 -12.33 -12.29
CA ALA A 225 -0.30 -13.19 -11.29
C ALA A 225 0.06 -14.56 -11.87
N GLY A 226 -0.78 -15.12 -12.75
CA GLY A 226 -0.48 -16.37 -13.45
C GLY A 226 0.84 -16.29 -14.21
N ALA A 227 1.08 -15.22 -14.96
CA ALA A 227 2.32 -15.02 -15.69
C ALA A 227 3.53 -14.85 -14.75
N HIS A 228 3.40 -14.05 -13.69
CA HIS A 228 4.44 -13.88 -12.68
C HIS A 228 4.80 -15.19 -11.97
N ILE A 229 3.80 -16.02 -11.63
CA ILE A 229 4.02 -17.33 -11.01
C ILE A 229 4.81 -18.25 -11.96
N GLN A 230 4.45 -18.26 -13.24
CA GLN A 230 5.15 -19.09 -14.22
C GLN A 230 6.58 -18.59 -14.48
N PHE A 231 6.77 -17.27 -14.55
CA PHE A 231 8.08 -16.65 -14.64
C PHE A 231 8.94 -17.00 -13.43
N ALA A 232 8.38 -16.90 -12.22
CA ALA A 232 9.08 -17.24 -10.98
C ALA A 232 9.51 -18.71 -10.96
N LYS A 233 8.59 -19.64 -11.28
CA LYS A 233 8.90 -21.08 -11.39
C LYS A 233 10.07 -21.33 -12.33
N HIS A 234 10.02 -20.76 -13.54
CA HIS A 234 11.07 -20.94 -14.53
C HIS A 234 12.43 -20.42 -14.04
N VAL A 235 12.47 -19.20 -13.48
CA VAL A 235 13.72 -18.62 -12.96
C VAL A 235 14.26 -19.41 -11.77
N HIS A 236 13.42 -19.82 -10.83
CA HIS A 236 13.83 -20.62 -9.67
C HIS A 236 14.35 -22.01 -10.06
N GLU A 237 13.73 -22.64 -11.06
CA GLU A 237 14.15 -23.96 -11.55
C GLU A 237 15.47 -23.89 -12.33
N LYS A 238 15.61 -22.91 -13.24
CA LYS A 238 16.77 -22.82 -14.15
C LYS A 238 17.96 -22.04 -13.56
N TYR A 239 17.69 -21.01 -12.75
CA TYR A 239 18.68 -20.09 -12.19
C TYR A 239 18.57 -20.01 -10.65
N PRO A 240 18.85 -21.11 -9.93
CA PRO A 240 18.71 -21.15 -8.48
C PRO A 240 19.56 -20.06 -7.82
N GLY A 241 18.94 -19.29 -6.93
CA GLY A 241 19.57 -18.18 -6.21
C GLY A 241 19.24 -16.78 -6.75
N ILE A 242 18.65 -16.66 -7.95
CA ILE A 242 18.09 -15.40 -8.43
C ILE A 242 16.69 -15.22 -7.83
N LYS A 243 16.45 -14.10 -7.16
CA LYS A 243 15.13 -13.73 -6.66
C LYS A 243 14.22 -13.22 -7.78
N VAL A 244 12.91 -13.38 -7.64
CA VAL A 244 11.92 -12.94 -8.63
C VAL A 244 10.95 -11.97 -8.00
N TYR A 245 10.96 -10.73 -8.48
CA TYR A 245 10.07 -9.68 -8.01
C TYR A 245 8.96 -9.43 -9.03
N ALA A 246 7.93 -8.69 -8.63
CA ALA A 246 6.98 -8.07 -9.52
C ALA A 246 6.76 -6.62 -9.08
N PHE A 247 6.24 -5.81 -9.99
CA PHE A 247 5.73 -4.48 -9.69
C PHE A 247 4.23 -4.59 -9.86
N ASN A 248 3.44 -4.48 -8.78
CA ASN A 248 1.99 -4.66 -8.88
C ASN A 248 1.25 -4.13 -7.67
N SER A 249 -0.05 -3.91 -7.84
CA SER A 249 -1.00 -3.67 -6.74
C SER A 249 -2.35 -4.35 -6.99
N GLY A 250 -3.08 -4.63 -5.89
CA GLY A 250 -4.44 -5.16 -5.97
C GLY A 250 -4.54 -6.69 -5.98
N PRO A 251 -5.65 -7.26 -6.49
CA PRO A 251 -6.00 -8.69 -6.44
C PRO A 251 -4.92 -9.69 -6.86
N ALA A 252 -4.01 -9.33 -7.76
CA ALA A 252 -2.90 -10.19 -8.20
C ALA A 252 -1.94 -10.55 -7.04
N LEU A 253 -1.89 -9.72 -6.01
CA LEU A 253 -0.93 -9.85 -4.93
C LEU A 253 -1.09 -11.16 -4.13
N ILE A 254 -2.32 -11.61 -3.89
CA ILE A 254 -2.61 -12.82 -3.10
C ILE A 254 -1.93 -14.06 -3.73
N PRO A 255 -2.19 -14.40 -5.00
CA PRO A 255 -1.53 -15.53 -5.63
C PRO A 255 -0.02 -15.30 -5.86
N GLN A 256 0.41 -14.06 -6.15
CA GLN A 256 1.85 -13.74 -6.30
C GLN A 256 2.64 -13.94 -5.00
N GLY A 257 2.03 -13.63 -3.86
CA GLY A 257 2.58 -13.85 -2.53
C GLY A 257 2.88 -15.31 -2.21
N GLN A 258 2.52 -16.27 -3.09
CA GLN A 258 2.87 -17.69 -2.95
C GLN A 258 4.08 -18.13 -3.79
N ALA A 259 4.52 -17.32 -4.76
CA ALA A 259 5.58 -17.70 -5.70
C ALA A 259 6.73 -16.69 -5.80
N LEU A 260 6.48 -15.40 -5.54
CA LEU A 260 7.49 -14.36 -5.68
C LEU A 260 8.36 -14.24 -4.44
N ASP A 261 9.56 -13.67 -4.60
CA ASP A 261 10.51 -13.39 -3.53
C ASP A 261 10.46 -11.93 -3.07
N GLY A 262 9.78 -11.06 -3.82
CA GLY A 262 9.65 -9.66 -3.46
C GLY A 262 8.67 -8.90 -4.34
N GLN A 263 8.36 -7.68 -3.91
CA GLN A 263 7.40 -6.78 -4.57
C GLN A 263 7.94 -5.36 -4.59
N PHE A 264 7.80 -4.70 -5.74
CA PHE A 264 7.92 -3.26 -5.86
C PHE A 264 6.54 -2.63 -5.68
N ILE A 265 6.47 -1.61 -4.83
CA ILE A 265 5.29 -0.76 -4.69
C ILE A 265 5.69 0.64 -5.10
N ASP A 266 4.91 1.23 -5.99
CA ASP A 266 4.98 2.65 -6.27
C ASP A 266 3.84 3.41 -5.63
N PRO A 267 4.12 4.12 -4.53
CA PRO A 267 3.12 4.94 -3.90
C PRO A 267 3.09 6.32 -4.59
N TYR A 268 2.32 6.45 -5.68
CA TYR A 268 2.00 7.74 -6.33
C TYR A 268 1.15 8.71 -5.47
N SER A 269 0.96 8.43 -4.18
CA SER A 269 -0.09 9.02 -3.36
C SER A 269 0.46 9.75 -2.12
N GLY A 270 -0.42 10.42 -1.38
CA GLY A 270 -0.12 11.05 -0.09
C GLY A 270 0.41 10.06 0.95
N HIS A 271 0.97 10.57 2.05
CA HIS A 271 1.62 9.83 3.14
C HIS A 271 0.74 8.67 3.61
N ILE A 272 -0.51 8.93 3.99
CA ILE A 272 -1.43 7.88 4.48
C ILE A 272 -1.67 6.80 3.42
N ALA A 273 -1.83 7.18 2.16
CA ALA A 273 -2.05 6.23 1.07
C ALA A 273 -0.82 5.35 0.81
N VAL A 274 0.39 5.93 0.95
CA VAL A 274 1.66 5.18 0.91
C VAL A 274 1.65 4.14 2.02
N PHE A 275 1.42 4.56 3.27
CA PHE A 275 1.40 3.69 4.43
C PHE A 275 0.42 2.53 4.25
N GLU A 276 -0.82 2.85 3.92
CA GLU A 276 -1.90 1.90 3.68
C GLU A 276 -1.49 0.86 2.64
N THR A 277 -0.93 1.30 1.51
CA THR A 277 -0.53 0.40 0.44
C THR A 277 0.55 -0.55 0.91
N MET A 278 1.57 -0.05 1.62
CA MET A 278 2.63 -0.88 2.19
C MET A 278 2.08 -1.92 3.19
N ARG A 279 1.16 -1.50 4.08
CA ARG A 279 0.55 -2.38 5.08
C ARG A 279 -0.35 -3.45 4.47
N LYS A 280 -1.15 -3.10 3.46
CA LYS A 280 -1.94 -4.08 2.70
C LYS A 280 -1.05 -5.19 2.14
N PHE A 281 0.13 -4.85 1.67
CA PHE A 281 1.05 -5.84 1.14
C PHE A 281 1.66 -6.70 2.23
N ARG A 282 2.12 -6.09 3.33
CA ARG A 282 2.63 -6.84 4.47
C ARG A 282 1.60 -7.76 5.10
N ALA A 283 0.31 -7.45 5.02
CA ALA A 283 -0.75 -8.32 5.52
C ALA A 283 -0.88 -9.63 4.72
N VAL A 284 -0.46 -9.68 3.45
CA VAL A 284 -0.67 -10.84 2.55
C VAL A 284 0.63 -11.46 2.02
N MET A 285 1.77 -10.76 2.14
CA MET A 285 3.09 -11.28 1.75
C MET A 285 3.66 -12.25 2.79
N ARG A 286 4.51 -13.19 2.33
CA ARG A 286 5.27 -14.05 3.24
C ARG A 286 6.34 -13.23 3.97
N PRO A 287 6.67 -13.55 5.24
CA PRO A 287 7.60 -12.76 6.05
C PRO A 287 9.00 -12.58 5.46
N GLU A 288 9.45 -13.53 4.62
CA GLU A 288 10.75 -13.54 3.96
C GLU A 288 10.81 -12.79 2.63
N MET A 289 9.66 -12.31 2.13
CA MET A 289 9.63 -11.57 0.87
C MET A 289 10.12 -10.14 1.04
N ASP A 290 10.95 -9.69 0.10
CA ASP A 290 11.48 -8.32 0.08
C ASP A 290 10.38 -7.35 -0.40
N LEU A 291 10.12 -6.29 0.36
CA LEU A 291 9.21 -5.21 -0.02
C LEU A 291 9.99 -3.93 -0.35
N VAL A 292 9.94 -3.54 -1.61
CA VAL A 292 10.64 -2.37 -2.14
C VAL A 292 9.66 -1.22 -2.28
N ALA A 293 9.88 -0.14 -1.53
CA ALA A 293 9.17 1.11 -1.72
C ALA A 293 9.86 1.94 -2.81
N MET A 294 9.21 2.12 -3.96
CA MET A 294 9.70 2.90 -5.09
C MET A 294 8.96 4.20 -5.25
N MET A 295 9.53 5.29 -4.76
CA MET A 295 8.86 6.59 -4.77
C MET A 295 8.96 7.33 -6.11
N TRP A 296 7.84 7.49 -6.83
CA TRP A 296 7.74 8.33 -8.02
C TRP A 296 7.50 9.81 -7.69
N GLY A 297 7.89 10.71 -8.61
CA GLY A 297 7.51 12.13 -8.53
C GLY A 297 8.25 12.96 -7.48
N ASN A 298 9.29 12.42 -6.85
CA ASN A 298 10.09 13.15 -5.86
C ASN A 298 11.21 14.01 -6.46
N ARG A 299 11.42 13.97 -7.79
CA ARG A 299 12.57 14.58 -8.48
C ARG A 299 12.89 16.01 -8.02
N GLN A 300 11.87 16.86 -7.91
CA GLN A 300 12.04 18.29 -7.60
C GLN A 300 11.89 18.62 -6.11
N LYS A 301 11.60 17.62 -5.26
CA LYS A 301 11.37 17.84 -3.83
C LYS A 301 12.70 17.90 -3.07
N VAL A 302 12.79 18.85 -2.15
CA VAL A 302 13.89 18.92 -1.17
C VAL A 302 13.77 17.81 -0.12
N VAL A 303 14.85 17.55 0.63
CA VAL A 303 14.90 16.48 1.66
C VAL A 303 13.71 16.55 2.62
N ALA A 304 13.37 17.73 3.15
CA ALA A 304 12.27 17.92 4.09
C ALA A 304 10.90 17.50 3.53
N GLN A 305 10.72 17.51 2.21
CA GLN A 305 9.48 17.08 1.55
C GLN A 305 9.50 15.60 1.16
N ARG A 306 10.68 14.96 1.07
CA ARG A 306 10.84 13.53 0.76
C ARG A 306 10.83 12.65 2.01
N MET A 307 11.45 13.14 3.08
CA MET A 307 11.72 12.36 4.29
C MET A 307 10.46 11.83 4.98
N PRO A 308 9.35 12.58 5.11
CA PRO A 308 8.10 12.03 5.67
C PRO A 308 7.57 10.83 4.88
N GLN A 309 7.65 10.89 3.56
CA GLN A 309 7.22 9.76 2.73
C GLN A 309 8.14 8.55 2.87
N GLN A 310 9.47 8.74 2.97
CA GLN A 310 10.41 7.65 3.25
C GLN A 310 10.18 7.03 4.63
N ALA A 311 9.90 7.88 5.63
CA ALA A 311 9.56 7.43 6.98
C ALA A 311 8.29 6.59 6.99
N VAL A 312 7.28 6.99 6.21
CA VAL A 312 6.03 6.24 6.08
C VAL A 312 6.22 4.92 5.34
N CYS A 313 7.04 4.87 4.29
CA CYS A 313 7.44 3.61 3.65
C CYS A 313 8.11 2.67 4.65
N TYR A 314 9.04 3.20 5.46
CA TYR A 314 9.71 2.46 6.52
C TYR A 314 8.71 1.93 7.56
N LEU A 315 7.83 2.78 8.10
CA LEU A 315 6.77 2.40 9.04
C LEU A 315 5.78 1.38 8.45
N GLY A 316 5.52 1.47 7.15
CA GLY A 316 4.74 0.49 6.39
C GLY A 316 5.40 -0.89 6.30
N GLY A 317 6.68 -0.97 6.66
CA GLY A 317 7.48 -2.18 6.71
C GLY A 317 8.30 -2.43 5.45
N ALA A 318 8.76 -1.42 4.72
CA ALA A 318 9.69 -1.60 3.61
C ALA A 318 10.99 -2.30 4.06
N ASP A 319 11.52 -3.22 3.24
CA ASP A 319 12.90 -3.73 3.39
C ASP A 319 13.89 -2.87 2.60
N ILE A 320 13.42 -2.26 1.52
CA ILE A 320 14.26 -1.49 0.60
C ILE A 320 13.56 -0.16 0.30
N LEU A 321 14.25 0.95 0.54
CA LEU A 321 13.80 2.29 0.16
C LEU A 321 14.43 2.70 -1.16
N SER A 322 13.63 3.28 -2.06
CA SER A 322 14.05 3.69 -3.39
C SER A 322 13.27 4.90 -3.90
N THR A 323 13.84 5.60 -4.88
CA THR A 323 13.17 6.60 -5.73
C THR A 323 13.26 6.18 -7.20
N PHE A 324 12.20 6.42 -7.98
CA PHE A 324 12.13 6.12 -9.42
C PHE A 324 12.47 7.39 -10.25
N GLY A 325 12.88 7.26 -11.52
CA GLY A 325 12.74 8.38 -12.46
C GLY A 325 13.98 9.21 -12.83
N ASP A 326 15.21 8.75 -12.61
CA ASP A 326 16.42 9.60 -12.71
C ASP A 326 17.10 9.60 -14.08
N HIS A 327 16.34 9.49 -15.17
CA HIS A 327 16.89 9.72 -16.49
C HIS A 327 17.22 11.21 -16.65
N GLU A 328 18.53 11.51 -16.61
CA GLU A 328 19.18 12.80 -16.85
C GLU A 328 19.06 13.82 -15.70
N GLU A 329 19.77 13.53 -14.59
CA GLU A 329 20.74 14.43 -13.95
C GLU A 329 21.40 13.73 -12.75
N THR A 330 22.54 13.07 -13.02
CA THR A 330 23.46 12.49 -12.04
C THR A 330 24.32 13.57 -11.38
N SER A 331 23.69 14.65 -10.89
CA SER A 331 24.43 15.62 -10.08
C SER A 331 24.66 15.05 -8.68
N ASP A 332 25.81 15.36 -8.09
CA ASP A 332 26.10 15.00 -6.70
C ASP A 332 25.01 15.57 -5.76
N GLU A 333 24.45 16.72 -6.10
CA GLU A 333 23.34 17.36 -5.39
C GLU A 333 22.11 16.45 -5.33
N TYR A 334 21.66 15.89 -6.46
CA TYR A 334 20.48 15.03 -6.49
C TYR A 334 20.69 13.75 -5.67
N LEU A 335 21.82 13.06 -5.89
CA LEU A 335 22.15 11.84 -5.14
C LEU A 335 22.29 12.11 -3.64
N ASN A 336 22.86 13.26 -3.25
CA ASN A 336 22.91 13.67 -1.85
C ASN A 336 21.50 13.91 -1.28
N ILE A 337 20.59 14.56 -2.02
CA ILE A 337 19.20 14.76 -1.58
C ILE A 337 18.47 13.42 -1.38
N VAL A 338 18.61 12.47 -2.31
CA VAL A 338 18.03 11.13 -2.15
C VAL A 338 18.63 10.44 -0.94
N ARG A 339 19.96 10.34 -0.88
CA ARG A 339 20.70 9.72 0.24
C ARG A 339 20.24 10.29 1.57
N ASP A 340 20.27 11.61 1.71
CA ASP A 340 19.98 12.28 2.99
C ASP A 340 18.51 12.09 3.41
N SER A 341 17.60 11.82 2.46
CA SER A 341 16.20 11.47 2.77
C SER A 341 15.99 10.03 3.24
N VAL A 342 16.86 9.08 2.87
CA VAL A 342 16.73 7.65 3.26
C VAL A 342 17.70 7.25 4.38
N ARG A 343 18.84 7.94 4.50
CA ARG A 343 19.95 7.63 5.40
C ARG A 343 19.54 7.42 6.86
N PRO A 344 18.58 8.17 7.45
CA PRO A 344 18.14 7.92 8.81
C PRO A 344 17.60 6.51 9.04
N PHE A 345 17.07 5.85 8.01
CA PHE A 345 16.44 4.53 8.11
C PHE A 345 17.38 3.38 7.76
N LEU A 346 18.49 3.65 7.07
CA LEU A 346 19.40 2.60 6.61
C LEU A 346 20.07 1.87 7.78
N GLY A 347 20.17 0.55 7.68
CA GLY A 347 20.72 -0.31 8.74
C GLY A 347 19.80 -0.48 9.95
N LEU A 348 18.62 0.18 9.98
CA LEU A 348 17.61 -0.13 10.99
C LEU A 348 16.98 -1.50 10.68
N PRO A 349 16.55 -2.26 11.69
CA PRO A 349 15.74 -3.44 11.43
C PRO A 349 14.47 -3.04 10.69
N ARG A 350 13.92 -3.93 9.86
CA ARG A 350 12.57 -3.77 9.32
C ARG A 350 11.60 -3.33 10.42
N PHE A 351 10.82 -2.29 10.15
CA PHE A 351 9.83 -1.81 11.10
C PHE A 351 8.68 -2.81 11.21
N GLU A 352 8.64 -3.51 12.34
CA GLU A 352 7.54 -4.40 12.72
C GLU A 352 6.78 -3.75 13.87
N TYR A 353 5.45 -3.83 13.82
CA TYR A 353 4.57 -3.41 14.91
C TYR A 353 3.30 -4.27 14.86
N GLU A 354 2.56 -4.30 15.96
CA GLU A 354 1.26 -4.96 16.07
C GLU A 354 0.21 -3.92 16.42
N SER A 355 -0.79 -3.70 15.56
CA SER A 355 -1.89 -2.82 15.89
C SER A 355 -3.10 -3.60 16.39
N PRO A 356 -3.70 -3.24 17.53
CA PRO A 356 -5.01 -3.75 17.94
C PRO A 356 -6.19 -3.09 17.19
N VAL A 357 -5.93 -2.10 16.33
CA VAL A 357 -6.93 -1.40 15.52
C VAL A 357 -6.74 -1.71 14.04
N LEU A 358 -7.81 -2.15 13.37
CA LEU A 358 -7.87 -2.40 11.94
C LEU A 358 -8.81 -1.40 11.26
N PHE A 359 -8.36 -0.81 10.16
CA PHE A 359 -9.24 -0.07 9.26
C PHE A 359 -9.66 -0.95 8.08
N LEU A 360 -10.97 -0.99 7.81
CA LEU A 360 -11.57 -1.64 6.63
C LEU A 360 -12.24 -0.58 5.74
N GLY A 361 -11.65 -0.33 4.59
CA GLY A 361 -12.20 0.58 3.58
C GLY A 361 -13.13 -0.13 2.58
N GLY A 362 -14.12 0.61 2.08
CA GLY A 362 -15.07 0.16 1.06
C GLY A 362 -14.48 -0.14 -0.32
N ARG A 363 -15.24 -0.87 -1.14
CA ARG A 363 -14.86 -1.30 -2.51
C ARG A 363 -15.05 -0.21 -3.57
N GLY A 364 -15.49 0.99 -3.19
CA GLY A 364 -15.78 2.07 -4.12
C GLY A 364 -14.58 2.53 -4.95
N SER A 365 -14.47 2.06 -6.20
CA SER A 365 -13.61 2.65 -7.22
C SER A 365 -14.10 4.07 -7.52
N GLY A 366 -13.46 5.09 -6.93
CA GLY A 366 -13.80 6.49 -7.15
C GLY A 366 -13.17 7.42 -6.14
N ALA A 367 -13.39 8.72 -6.32
CA ALA A 367 -12.88 9.78 -5.44
C ALA A 367 -13.12 9.49 -3.94
N VAL A 368 -14.19 8.79 -3.59
CA VAL A 368 -14.59 8.44 -2.20
C VAL A 368 -13.50 7.67 -1.41
N LEU A 369 -12.68 6.81 -2.05
CA LEU A 369 -11.59 6.11 -1.36
C LEU A 369 -10.45 7.06 -0.95
N ASN A 370 -10.13 8.05 -1.79
CA ASN A 370 -9.12 9.07 -1.45
C ASN A 370 -9.53 9.91 -0.24
N TRP A 371 -10.81 9.92 0.10
CA TRP A 371 -11.38 10.76 1.15
C TRP A 371 -11.49 10.00 2.47
N SER A 372 -11.69 8.68 2.43
CA SER A 372 -11.60 7.84 3.63
C SER A 372 -10.24 7.97 4.34
N ARG A 373 -9.18 8.24 3.56
CA ARG A 373 -7.79 8.33 4.01
C ARG A 373 -7.49 9.59 4.78
N THR A 374 -8.09 10.71 4.41
CA THR A 374 -7.86 11.97 5.11
C THR A 374 -8.41 11.91 6.54
N TRP A 375 -9.35 11.01 6.86
CA TRP A 375 -9.88 10.85 8.23
C TRP A 375 -8.97 10.04 9.16
N LEU A 376 -7.96 9.35 8.62
CA LEU A 376 -7.04 8.53 9.42
C LEU A 376 -6.00 9.36 10.19
N THR A 377 -5.93 10.67 9.96
CA THR A 377 -5.19 11.57 10.85
C THR A 377 -5.85 11.60 12.22
N GLY A 378 -5.07 11.40 13.28
CA GLY A 378 -5.54 11.13 14.63
C GLY A 378 -5.32 9.68 15.04
N PHE A 379 -5.10 8.77 14.08
CA PHE A 379 -4.64 7.42 14.35
C PHE A 379 -3.10 7.41 14.35
N ALA A 380 -2.51 7.28 15.53
CA ALA A 380 -1.08 7.15 15.71
C ALA A 380 -0.56 5.79 15.22
N LYS A 381 -1.36 4.73 15.41
CA LYS A 381 -0.99 3.33 15.13
C LYS A 381 -2.22 2.52 14.74
N TYR A 382 -2.26 2.01 13.51
CA TYR A 382 -3.35 1.20 12.95
C TYR A 382 -2.84 0.27 11.85
N ASP A 383 -3.57 -0.81 11.58
CA ASP A 383 -3.40 -1.63 10.37
C ASP A 383 -4.50 -1.32 9.35
N TYR A 384 -4.26 -1.69 8.09
CA TYR A 384 -5.26 -1.62 7.03
C TYR A 384 -5.52 -3.01 6.45
N GLY A 385 -6.78 -3.43 6.47
CA GLY A 385 -7.20 -4.76 6.08
C GLY A 385 -7.88 -4.85 4.71
N THR A 386 -8.00 -6.09 4.26
CA THR A 386 -8.88 -6.55 3.18
C THR A 386 -9.85 -7.62 3.72
N GLU A 387 -10.71 -8.15 2.86
CA GLU A 387 -11.58 -9.30 3.18
C GLU A 387 -10.83 -10.59 3.57
N ALA A 388 -9.53 -10.68 3.32
CA ALA A 388 -8.69 -11.82 3.69
C ALA A 388 -7.97 -11.63 5.04
N THR A 389 -8.30 -10.57 5.80
CA THR A 389 -7.58 -10.23 7.03
C THR A 389 -8.05 -11.09 8.18
N ASP A 390 -7.12 -11.61 8.99
CA ASP A 390 -7.46 -12.30 10.23
C ASP A 390 -7.93 -11.31 11.30
N LEU A 391 -9.23 -11.27 11.59
CA LEU A 391 -9.83 -10.33 12.55
C LEU A 391 -9.46 -10.62 14.01
N ASP A 392 -9.05 -11.84 14.36
CA ASP A 392 -8.75 -12.23 15.75
C ASP A 392 -7.53 -11.51 16.33
N LYS A 393 -6.74 -10.85 15.48
CA LYS A 393 -5.59 -10.03 15.87
C LYS A 393 -5.98 -8.65 16.40
N TYR A 394 -7.24 -8.24 16.19
CA TYR A 394 -7.69 -6.88 16.42
C TYR A 394 -8.72 -6.83 17.55
N GLN A 395 -8.68 -5.75 18.31
CA GLN A 395 -9.67 -5.41 19.34
C GLN A 395 -10.77 -4.51 18.76
N MET A 396 -10.42 -3.68 17.78
CA MET A 396 -11.33 -2.76 17.12
C MET A 396 -11.18 -2.78 15.60
N VAL A 397 -12.32 -2.76 14.91
CA VAL A 397 -12.43 -2.55 13.47
C VAL A 397 -13.13 -1.21 13.24
N VAL A 398 -12.49 -0.34 12.47
CA VAL A 398 -13.10 0.89 11.95
C VAL A 398 -13.47 0.64 10.50
N GLY A 399 -14.76 0.57 10.20
CA GLY A 399 -15.26 0.29 8.86
C GLY A 399 -15.91 1.51 8.22
N TRP A 400 -15.66 1.70 6.92
CA TRP A 400 -16.15 2.85 6.16
C TRP A 400 -16.97 2.45 4.93
N GLY A 401 -18.14 3.05 4.78
CA GLY A 401 -18.98 2.91 3.60
C GLY A 401 -19.41 1.45 3.35
N ASP A 402 -19.11 0.95 2.15
CA ASP A 402 -19.49 -0.41 1.72
C ASP A 402 -18.42 -1.47 2.01
N ALA A 403 -17.54 -1.23 2.98
CA ALA A 403 -16.57 -2.23 3.43
C ALA A 403 -17.28 -3.56 3.75
N ARG A 404 -16.65 -4.70 3.48
CA ARG A 404 -17.19 -6.01 3.83
C ARG A 404 -16.07 -6.87 4.37
N HIS A 405 -16.41 -7.73 5.32
CA HIS A 405 -15.55 -8.81 5.78
C HIS A 405 -16.44 -9.99 6.18
N PRO A 406 -16.19 -11.20 5.69
CA PRO A 406 -17.08 -12.35 5.89
C PRO A 406 -17.31 -12.68 7.37
N ASP A 407 -16.26 -12.54 8.18
CA ASP A 407 -16.30 -12.95 9.59
C ASP A 407 -16.64 -11.81 10.56
N LEU A 408 -16.97 -10.61 10.06
CA LEU A 408 -17.11 -9.42 10.92
C LEU A 408 -18.22 -9.56 11.96
N GLU A 409 -19.40 -10.05 11.54
CA GLU A 409 -20.53 -10.18 12.45
C GLU A 409 -20.22 -11.16 13.59
N GLU A 410 -19.64 -12.32 13.26
CA GLU A 410 -19.25 -13.31 14.25
C GLU A 410 -18.18 -12.77 15.20
N TRP A 411 -17.18 -12.07 14.67
CA TRP A 411 -16.12 -11.43 15.44
C TRP A 411 -16.68 -10.38 16.43
N VAL A 412 -17.62 -9.51 16.00
CA VAL A 412 -18.28 -8.57 16.90
C VAL A 412 -19.06 -9.34 17.97
N ARG A 413 -19.87 -10.35 17.61
CA ARG A 413 -20.62 -11.17 18.59
C ARG A 413 -19.72 -11.79 19.65
N ALA A 414 -18.50 -12.18 19.27
CA ALA A 414 -17.51 -12.79 20.15
C ALA A 414 -16.86 -11.80 21.14
N GLY A 415 -16.89 -10.50 20.88
CA GLY A 415 -16.33 -9.47 21.77
C GLY A 415 -15.68 -8.29 21.07
N GLY A 416 -15.58 -8.30 19.74
CA GLY A 416 -14.97 -7.24 18.96
C GLY A 416 -15.71 -5.90 19.05
N ILE A 417 -14.99 -4.81 18.77
CA ILE A 417 -15.52 -3.45 18.71
C ILE A 417 -15.59 -3.01 17.25
N LEU A 418 -16.79 -2.74 16.75
CA LEU A 418 -16.99 -2.15 15.43
C LEU A 418 -17.35 -0.67 15.57
N VAL A 419 -16.56 0.21 14.95
CA VAL A 419 -16.95 1.62 14.70
C VAL A 419 -17.22 1.77 13.21
N GLY A 420 -18.47 1.96 12.83
CA GLY A 420 -18.92 2.00 11.45
C GLY A 420 -19.40 3.39 11.03
N VAL A 421 -18.76 3.96 10.01
CA VAL A 421 -19.19 5.23 9.38
C VAL A 421 -19.86 4.91 8.06
N HIS A 422 -21.18 5.13 7.97
CA HIS A 422 -22.03 4.58 6.89
C HIS A 422 -21.86 3.07 6.70
N PHE A 423 -21.41 2.37 7.73
CA PHE A 423 -21.05 0.96 7.73
C PHE A 423 -21.62 0.27 8.98
N GLY A 424 -22.01 -1.00 8.86
CA GLY A 424 -22.55 -1.77 9.99
C GLY A 424 -24.03 -1.52 10.31
N GLY A 425 -24.69 -0.54 9.69
CA GLY A 425 -26.13 -0.30 9.86
C GLY A 425 -26.98 -1.51 9.48
N GLU A 426 -26.66 -2.19 8.39
CA GLU A 426 -27.33 -3.43 7.95
C GLU A 426 -27.28 -4.52 9.02
N MET A 427 -26.13 -4.72 9.67
CA MET A 427 -25.96 -5.70 10.74
C MET A 427 -26.85 -5.41 11.96
N LEU A 428 -27.09 -4.12 12.27
CA LEU A 428 -28.01 -3.71 13.34
C LEU A 428 -29.48 -3.86 12.91
N THR A 429 -29.80 -3.59 11.65
CA THR A 429 -31.14 -3.77 11.09
C THR A 429 -31.54 -5.25 11.01
N GLU A 430 -30.66 -6.11 10.52
CA GLU A 430 -30.88 -7.56 10.44
C GLU A 430 -31.04 -8.22 11.82
N ALA A 431 -30.35 -7.68 12.84
CA ALA A 431 -30.53 -8.10 14.23
C ALA A 431 -31.81 -7.56 14.90
N GLY A 432 -32.58 -6.73 14.19
CA GLY A 432 -33.78 -6.07 14.71
C GLY A 432 -33.48 -5.11 15.86
N LEU A 433 -32.32 -4.44 15.83
CA LEU A 433 -31.94 -3.39 16.77
C LEU A 433 -32.33 -2.01 16.26
N LEU A 434 -32.17 -1.80 14.95
CA LEU A 434 -32.56 -0.59 14.24
C LEU A 434 -33.56 -0.92 13.12
N GLU A 435 -34.30 0.09 12.70
CA GLU A 435 -35.09 0.09 11.47
C GLU A 435 -34.66 1.29 10.62
N ASP A 436 -34.21 1.05 9.39
CA ASP A 436 -33.88 2.12 8.44
C ASP A 436 -35.18 2.80 8.00
N LEU A 437 -35.31 4.10 8.28
CA LEU A 437 -36.49 4.88 7.93
C LEU A 437 -36.51 5.28 6.45
N HIS A 438 -35.43 5.01 5.71
CA HIS A 438 -35.21 5.44 4.32
C HIS A 438 -35.33 6.95 4.11
N GLU A 439 -35.24 7.71 5.21
CA GLU A 439 -35.22 9.17 5.22
C GLU A 439 -33.77 9.67 5.31
N ARG A 440 -33.50 10.78 4.64
CA ARG A 440 -32.23 11.47 4.71
C ARG A 440 -32.47 12.92 5.06
N VAL A 441 -31.82 13.39 6.11
CA VAL A 441 -31.79 14.82 6.44
C VAL A 441 -30.64 15.44 5.65
N ASN A 442 -30.95 16.38 4.75
CA ASN A 442 -29.96 17.06 3.91
C ASN A 442 -29.02 17.95 4.74
N SER A 443 -27.82 18.19 4.20
CA SER A 443 -26.69 18.92 4.80
C SER A 443 -27.08 20.07 5.73
N GLN A 444 -26.58 20.04 6.97
CA GLN A 444 -26.74 21.12 7.95
C GLN A 444 -25.38 21.39 8.62
N VAL A 445 -25.07 22.68 8.78
CA VAL A 445 -24.09 23.11 9.79
C VAL A 445 -24.77 22.94 11.14
N LEU A 446 -24.23 22.03 11.95
CA LEU A 446 -24.78 21.64 13.23
C LEU A 446 -23.71 21.77 14.30
N GLU A 447 -24.04 22.45 15.38
CA GLU A 447 -23.35 22.25 16.64
C GLU A 447 -23.83 20.92 17.23
N TYR A 448 -23.03 19.87 17.07
CA TYR A 448 -23.30 18.58 17.68
C TYR A 448 -22.93 18.62 19.16
N LYS A 449 -23.88 18.35 20.04
CA LYS A 449 -23.66 18.27 21.49
C LYS A 449 -23.94 16.85 21.94
N PRO A 450 -22.90 16.01 22.08
CA PRO A 450 -23.08 14.65 22.58
C PRO A 450 -23.86 14.70 23.89
N ASP A 451 -24.80 13.79 24.09
CA ASP A 451 -25.54 13.73 25.35
C ASP A 451 -24.64 13.39 26.56
N GLU A 452 -25.22 13.46 27.76
CA GLU A 452 -24.48 13.20 29.00
C GLU A 452 -23.89 11.79 29.04
N TRP A 453 -24.62 10.80 28.52
CA TRP A 453 -24.14 9.41 28.50
C TRP A 453 -22.89 9.26 27.65
N LEU A 454 -22.84 9.84 26.46
CA LEU A 454 -21.67 9.82 25.58
C LEU A 454 -20.49 10.59 26.18
N ARG A 455 -20.73 11.74 26.81
CA ARG A 455 -19.67 12.50 27.49
C ARG A 455 -19.06 11.72 28.66
N GLU A 456 -19.87 10.99 29.42
CA GLU A 456 -19.37 10.21 30.56
C GLU A 456 -18.69 8.90 30.14
N ASN A 457 -19.31 8.16 29.20
CA ASN A 457 -18.89 6.80 28.84
C ASN A 457 -17.82 6.78 27.75
N PHE A 458 -17.91 7.68 26.77
CA PHE A 458 -16.96 7.78 25.65
C PHE A 458 -15.98 8.94 25.82
N ARG A 459 -16.17 9.80 26.84
CA ARG A 459 -15.34 11.00 27.09
C ARG A 459 -15.33 11.97 25.91
N LEU A 460 -16.45 12.07 25.19
CA LEU A 460 -16.59 13.03 24.10
C LEU A 460 -16.59 14.47 24.63
N ALA A 461 -16.10 15.41 23.82
CA ALA A 461 -16.13 16.84 24.13
C ALA A 461 -17.56 17.38 24.31
N GLU A 462 -17.68 18.57 24.91
CA GLU A 462 -18.97 19.22 25.17
C GLU A 462 -19.74 19.53 23.88
N ALA A 463 -19.03 19.93 22.81
CA ALA A 463 -19.61 20.24 21.52
C ALA A 463 -18.61 20.09 20.38
N TYR A 464 -19.13 19.82 19.18
CA TYR A 464 -18.39 19.79 17.92
C TYR A 464 -19.11 20.67 16.89
N GLN A 465 -18.39 21.61 16.27
CA GLN A 465 -18.91 22.45 15.18
C GLN A 465 -18.77 21.72 13.84
N LEU A 466 -19.80 20.94 13.47
CA LEU A 466 -19.75 20.05 12.33
C LEU A 466 -20.52 20.61 11.13
N GLU A 467 -20.03 20.29 9.94
CA GLU A 467 -20.80 20.34 8.71
C GLU A 467 -20.96 18.91 8.21
N ILE A 468 -22.13 18.31 8.45
CA ILE A 468 -22.41 16.93 8.04
C ILE A 468 -23.25 16.93 6.76
N GLY A 469 -22.93 15.97 5.88
CA GLY A 469 -23.72 15.66 4.70
C GLY A 469 -25.03 14.96 5.08
N PRO A 470 -25.71 14.33 4.10
CA PRO A 470 -26.95 13.62 4.37
C PRO A 470 -26.79 12.56 5.47
N VAL A 471 -27.64 12.64 6.49
CA VAL A 471 -27.66 11.68 7.61
C VAL A 471 -28.81 10.71 7.43
N GLY A 472 -28.51 9.42 7.36
CA GLY A 472 -29.52 8.37 7.37
C GLY A 472 -30.24 8.31 8.72
N GLN A 473 -31.57 8.21 8.70
CA GLN A 473 -32.39 8.16 9.90
C GLN A 473 -32.77 6.72 10.25
N TYR A 474 -32.66 6.36 11.52
CA TYR A 474 -32.98 5.03 12.02
C TYR A 474 -33.87 5.12 13.26
N ALA A 475 -34.86 4.23 13.35
CA ALA A 475 -35.65 4.06 14.56
C ALA A 475 -35.05 2.95 15.43
N VAL A 476 -34.86 3.24 16.72
CA VAL A 476 -34.40 2.24 17.70
C VAL A 476 -35.55 1.32 18.09
N GLN A 477 -35.36 0.02 17.82
CA GLN A 477 -36.36 -1.02 18.12
C GLN A 477 -36.16 -1.62 19.51
N LYS A 478 -34.92 -1.59 20.04
CA LYS A 478 -34.57 -2.13 21.36
C LYS A 478 -33.78 -1.10 22.17
N PRO A 479 -34.46 -0.15 22.84
CA PRO A 479 -33.82 0.95 23.56
C PRO A 479 -32.93 0.50 24.73
N ASP A 480 -33.20 -0.67 25.31
CA ASP A 480 -32.35 -1.23 26.38
C ASP A 480 -30.98 -1.73 25.87
N LEU A 481 -30.83 -1.92 24.55
CA LEU A 481 -29.62 -2.45 23.92
C LEU A 481 -28.91 -1.44 23.01
N VAL A 482 -29.57 -0.33 22.71
CA VAL A 482 -29.08 0.71 21.81
C VAL A 482 -29.23 2.06 22.48
N HIS A 483 -28.10 2.69 22.76
CA HIS A 483 -28.06 4.11 23.07
C HIS A 483 -28.07 4.91 21.77
N GLN A 484 -28.95 5.90 21.67
CA GLN A 484 -29.07 6.78 20.51
C GLN A 484 -28.91 8.23 20.94
N ASP A 485 -28.10 8.96 20.18
CA ASP A 485 -28.04 10.43 20.18
C ASP A 485 -28.39 10.99 18.78
N GLN A 486 -28.09 12.27 18.50
CA GLN A 486 -28.48 12.98 17.28
C GLN A 486 -28.16 12.21 15.98
N PHE A 487 -26.99 11.58 15.89
CA PHE A 487 -26.59 10.76 14.73
C PHE A 487 -25.57 9.68 15.09
N LEU A 488 -25.49 9.28 16.35
CA LEU A 488 -24.62 8.22 16.83
C LEU A 488 -25.46 7.15 17.54
N TYR A 489 -25.22 5.89 17.17
CA TYR A 489 -25.91 4.74 17.73
C TYR A 489 -24.87 3.82 18.36
N VAL A 490 -24.98 3.54 19.66
CA VAL A 490 -24.09 2.64 20.38
C VAL A 490 -24.89 1.43 20.83
N ALA A 491 -24.62 0.28 20.21
CA ALA A 491 -25.37 -0.95 20.42
C ALA A 491 -24.50 -2.06 21.01
N GLN A 492 -24.99 -2.72 22.05
CA GLN A 492 -24.40 -3.96 22.55
C GLN A 492 -24.79 -5.11 21.61
N TYR A 493 -23.80 -5.77 20.99
CA TYR A 493 -24.03 -6.80 19.98
C TYR A 493 -23.36 -8.12 20.38
N GLY A 494 -24.14 -9.02 20.98
CA GLY A 494 -23.57 -10.18 21.67
C GLY A 494 -22.64 -9.72 22.80
N LYS A 495 -21.38 -10.18 22.80
CA LYS A 495 -20.36 -9.73 23.76
C LYS A 495 -19.64 -8.45 23.32
N GLY A 496 -19.73 -8.07 22.04
CA GLY A 496 -19.03 -6.92 21.47
C GLY A 496 -19.83 -5.63 21.47
N LEU A 497 -19.31 -4.64 20.76
CA LEU A 497 -19.86 -3.28 20.69
C LEU A 497 -19.95 -2.84 19.24
N VAL A 498 -21.04 -2.18 18.88
CA VAL A 498 -21.20 -1.53 17.56
C VAL A 498 -21.50 -0.06 17.79
N VAL A 499 -20.63 0.80 17.28
CA VAL A 499 -20.83 2.24 17.22
C VAL A 499 -21.09 2.60 15.78
N PHE A 500 -22.33 2.97 15.47
CA PHE A 500 -22.77 3.26 14.12
C PHE A 500 -23.05 4.75 13.96
N MET A 501 -22.41 5.35 12.95
CA MET A 501 -22.59 6.73 12.55
C MET A 501 -23.11 6.79 11.10
N PRO A 502 -24.42 6.98 10.87
CA PRO A 502 -25.01 7.15 9.53
C PRO A 502 -24.79 8.54 8.93
N ALA A 503 -23.80 9.28 9.42
CA ALA A 503 -23.41 10.60 8.95
C ALA A 503 -21.99 10.54 8.36
N TRP A 504 -21.73 11.38 7.37
CA TRP A 504 -20.38 11.67 6.87
C TRP A 504 -20.26 13.16 6.62
N CYS A 505 -19.10 13.75 6.87
CA CYS A 505 -18.88 15.15 6.54
C CYS A 505 -18.63 15.30 5.03
N TYR A 506 -19.41 16.19 4.39
CA TYR A 506 -19.39 16.39 2.95
C TYR A 506 -18.34 17.43 2.60
N VAL A 507 -17.14 16.97 2.26
CA VAL A 507 -16.16 17.84 1.62
C VAL A 507 -16.55 17.92 0.13
N HIS A 508 -16.31 19.00 -0.59
CA HIS A 508 -16.38 18.96 -2.08
C HIS A 508 -14.99 19.10 -2.71
N ALA A 509 -14.01 19.41 -1.89
CA ALA A 509 -12.59 19.53 -2.17
C ALA A 509 -11.90 19.88 -0.83
N PRO A 510 -10.87 19.16 -0.37
CA PRO A 510 -10.19 19.46 0.90
C PRO A 510 -9.67 20.90 0.99
N TRP A 511 -9.45 21.58 -0.14
CA TRP A 511 -9.01 22.98 -0.21
C TRP A 511 -10.11 24.05 -0.13
N LYS A 512 -11.40 23.68 0.05
CA LYS A 512 -12.51 24.67 0.10
C LYS A 512 -13.24 24.79 1.45
N TYR A 513 -13.08 23.83 2.37
CA TYR A 513 -13.83 23.79 3.64
C TYR A 513 -12.97 23.18 4.76
N GLU A 514 -11.85 23.84 5.07
CA GLU A 514 -10.78 23.27 5.91
C GLU A 514 -11.19 23.11 7.38
N ASP A 515 -11.90 24.08 7.98
CA ASP A 515 -12.13 24.08 9.43
C ASP A 515 -13.10 22.98 9.92
N HIS A 516 -14.24 22.76 9.23
CA HIS A 516 -15.24 21.77 9.66
C HIS A 516 -14.77 20.33 9.51
N TRP A 517 -13.85 20.11 8.58
CA TRP A 517 -13.22 18.83 8.35
C TRP A 517 -12.37 18.38 9.55
N GLU A 518 -11.59 19.28 10.15
CA GLU A 518 -10.76 18.97 11.32
C GLU A 518 -11.60 18.55 12.52
N VAL A 519 -12.71 19.26 12.74
CA VAL A 519 -13.61 18.97 13.85
C VAL A 519 -14.28 17.61 13.71
N TYR A 520 -14.67 17.20 12.50
CA TYR A 520 -15.20 15.85 12.28
C TYR A 520 -14.13 14.77 12.51
N ARG A 521 -12.87 15.01 12.12
CA ARG A 521 -11.77 14.07 12.39
C ARG A 521 -11.51 13.91 13.89
N GLN A 522 -11.55 15.02 14.63
CA GLN A 522 -11.49 15.00 16.09
C GLN A 522 -12.63 14.16 16.66
N LEU A 523 -13.87 14.38 16.20
CA LEU A 523 -15.02 13.57 16.62
C LEU A 523 -14.81 12.08 16.36
N LEU A 524 -14.36 11.69 15.15
CA LEU A 524 -14.13 10.28 14.82
C LEU A 524 -13.05 9.66 15.70
N THR A 525 -11.96 10.41 15.95
CA THR A 525 -10.88 10.01 16.87
C THR A 525 -11.42 9.80 18.29
N ASP A 526 -12.19 10.75 18.81
CA ASP A 526 -12.79 10.68 20.14
C ASP A 526 -13.81 9.56 20.27
N VAL A 527 -14.60 9.30 19.23
CA VAL A 527 -15.55 8.17 19.20
C VAL A 527 -14.82 6.83 19.23
N CYS A 528 -13.76 6.66 18.44
CA CYS A 528 -12.97 5.43 18.42
C CYS A 528 -12.23 5.22 19.75
N ARG A 529 -11.60 6.28 20.27
CA ARG A 529 -10.94 6.29 21.58
C ARG A 529 -11.92 5.99 22.70
N GLY A 530 -13.10 6.62 22.68
CA GLY A 530 -14.20 6.42 23.62
C GLY A 530 -14.75 4.99 23.60
N ALA A 531 -14.87 4.37 22.43
CA ALA A 531 -15.31 2.98 22.30
C ALA A 531 -14.36 2.01 23.00
N LEU A 532 -13.05 2.22 22.87
CA LEU A 532 -12.03 1.44 23.58
C LEU A 532 -12.08 1.67 25.10
N ILE A 533 -12.20 2.93 25.53
CA ILE A 533 -12.31 3.28 26.96
C ILE A 533 -13.57 2.65 27.58
N TYR A 534 -14.71 2.73 26.91
CA TYR A 534 -15.96 2.12 27.34
C TYR A 534 -15.84 0.60 27.51
N ARG A 535 -14.99 -0.04 26.71
CA ARG A 535 -14.66 -1.46 26.79
C ARG A 535 -13.48 -1.79 27.70
N ASN A 536 -13.07 -0.82 28.54
CA ASN A 536 -11.99 -0.95 29.50
C ASN A 536 -10.63 -1.24 28.85
N LEU A 537 -10.34 -0.60 27.71
CA LEU A 537 -9.08 -0.68 26.96
C LEU A 537 -8.40 0.71 26.82
N PRO A 538 -8.14 1.46 27.92
CA PRO A 538 -7.55 2.79 27.83
C PRO A 538 -6.10 2.78 27.30
N GLU A 539 -5.33 1.74 27.60
CA GLU A 539 -3.94 1.61 27.11
C GLU A 539 -3.89 1.48 25.58
N THR A 540 -4.83 0.73 24.99
CA THR A 540 -4.99 0.63 23.54
C THR A 540 -5.36 1.98 22.93
N ALA A 541 -6.25 2.73 23.59
CA ALA A 541 -6.63 4.07 23.16
C ALA A 541 -5.44 5.04 23.15
N ASP A 542 -4.59 5.02 24.18
CA ASP A 542 -3.41 5.88 24.27
C ASP A 542 -2.31 5.50 23.27
N GLU A 543 -2.24 4.22 22.88
CA GLU A 543 -1.26 3.75 21.90
C GLU A 543 -1.68 4.01 20.45
N CYS A 544 -2.97 3.84 20.14
CA CYS A 544 -3.47 3.86 18.76
C CYS A 544 -3.90 5.24 18.27
N PHE A 545 -4.13 6.20 19.16
CA PHE A 545 -4.62 7.52 18.81
C PHE A 545 -3.67 8.62 19.25
N CYS A 546 -3.59 9.69 18.46
CA CYS A 546 -2.86 10.88 18.81
C CYS A 546 -3.42 11.49 20.10
N ASP A 547 -2.55 12.14 20.86
CA ASP A 547 -2.97 13.00 21.95
C ASP A 547 -3.64 14.25 21.37
N PRO A 548 -4.94 14.49 21.63
CA PRO A 548 -5.64 15.66 21.11
C PRO A 548 -4.99 16.98 21.52
N GLU A 549 -4.31 17.03 22.68
CA GLU A 549 -3.61 18.24 23.15
C GLU A 549 -2.37 18.56 22.30
N LEU A 550 -1.82 17.56 21.62
CA LEU A 550 -0.64 17.68 20.77
C LEU A 550 -0.98 17.84 19.28
N GLY A 551 -2.26 17.75 18.92
CA GLY A 551 -2.76 17.77 17.55
C GLY A 551 -2.97 16.37 16.95
N ASN A 552 -3.59 16.30 15.77
CA ASN A 552 -3.99 15.03 15.13
C ASN A 552 -3.25 14.74 13.82
N ASP A 553 -2.27 15.54 13.44
CA ASP A 553 -1.72 15.49 12.08
C ASP A 553 -0.38 14.75 12.02
N TYR A 554 -0.19 13.75 12.88
CA TYR A 554 1.01 12.94 12.92
C TYR A 554 0.74 11.44 13.11
N MET A 555 1.69 10.62 12.69
CA MET A 555 1.78 9.20 13.08
C MET A 555 2.87 9.05 14.14
N LYS A 556 2.61 8.23 15.15
CA LYS A 556 3.59 7.84 16.17
C LYS A 556 3.54 6.33 16.33
N MET A 557 4.63 5.68 15.99
CA MET A 557 4.70 4.22 16.04
C MET A 557 5.96 3.78 16.74
N THR A 558 5.81 2.79 17.61
CA THR A 558 6.93 2.12 18.28
C THR A 558 7.10 0.72 17.70
N SER A 559 8.34 0.33 17.44
CA SER A 559 8.66 -1.02 16.95
C SER A 559 8.20 -2.08 17.95
N LYS A 560 7.92 -3.29 17.46
CA LYS A 560 7.40 -4.41 18.25
C LYS A 560 8.30 -4.77 19.43
N ASP A 561 9.60 -4.54 19.31
CA ASP A 561 10.57 -4.77 20.38
C ASP A 561 10.83 -3.56 21.27
N GLY A 562 10.12 -2.45 21.05
CA GLY A 562 10.25 -1.22 21.81
C GLY A 562 11.48 -0.37 21.46
N SER A 563 12.41 -0.86 20.63
CA SER A 563 13.72 -0.22 20.42
C SER A 563 13.69 1.08 19.64
N LEU A 564 12.64 1.33 18.86
CA LEU A 564 12.52 2.50 18.00
C LEU A 564 11.13 3.12 18.11
N THR A 565 11.05 4.43 18.29
CA THR A 565 9.82 5.19 18.10
C THR A 565 10.01 6.21 16.99
N VAL A 566 9.11 6.21 16.01
CA VAL A 566 9.13 7.13 14.87
C VAL A 566 7.90 8.02 14.91
N TYR A 567 8.12 9.32 14.73
CA TYR A 567 7.10 10.34 14.57
C TYR A 567 7.16 10.85 13.13
N VAL A 568 6.02 10.96 12.46
CA VAL A 568 5.93 11.51 11.10
C VAL A 568 4.78 12.50 11.00
N LEU A 569 5.06 13.70 10.52
CA LEU A 569 4.07 14.74 10.27
C LEU A 569 3.40 14.50 8.92
N LEU A 570 2.07 14.52 8.91
CA LEU A 570 1.24 14.24 7.75
C LEU A 570 0.97 15.52 6.96
N ASN A 571 2.06 16.12 6.46
CA ASN A 571 2.07 17.44 5.78
C ASN A 571 1.18 17.54 4.54
N ASP A 572 0.83 16.41 3.93
CA ASP A 572 0.00 16.33 2.74
C ASP A 572 -1.50 16.43 3.03
N VAL A 573 -1.90 16.37 4.31
CA VAL A 573 -3.31 16.49 4.72
C VAL A 573 -3.76 17.95 4.77
N HIS A 574 -2.88 18.84 5.24
CA HIS A 574 -3.16 20.26 5.44
C HIS A 574 -2.37 21.20 4.53
N GLY A 575 -1.37 20.66 3.85
CA GLY A 575 -0.27 21.46 3.33
C GLY A 575 0.71 21.86 4.45
N PRO A 576 1.97 22.16 4.10
CA PRO A 576 3.08 22.34 5.04
C PRO A 576 3.04 23.66 5.83
N HIS A 577 1.91 24.38 5.88
CA HIS A 577 1.78 25.69 6.54
C HIS A 577 0.54 25.81 7.44
N LYS A 578 -0.18 24.69 7.64
CA LYS A 578 -1.48 24.68 8.32
C LYS A 578 -1.52 23.72 9.51
N SER A 579 -0.50 22.88 9.68
CA SER A 579 -0.43 22.00 10.85
C SER A 579 -0.02 22.80 12.08
N GLN A 580 -0.84 22.76 13.13
CA GLN A 580 -0.48 23.33 14.44
C GLN A 580 0.29 22.35 15.33
N THR A 581 0.46 21.09 14.89
CA THR A 581 1.17 20.05 15.63
C THR A 581 2.63 20.45 15.85
N SER A 582 2.99 20.72 17.10
CA SER A 582 4.36 21.03 17.50
C SER A 582 4.59 20.68 18.97
N PHE A 583 5.55 19.78 19.23
CA PHE A 583 5.88 19.37 20.59
C PHE A 583 7.30 18.80 20.70
N VAL A 584 7.86 18.82 21.90
CA VAL A 584 9.20 18.27 22.17
C VAL A 584 9.11 16.76 22.34
N VAL A 585 9.88 16.03 21.53
CA VAL A 585 10.03 14.57 21.63
C VAL A 585 11.26 14.24 22.48
N PRO A 586 11.11 13.64 23.67
CA PRO A 586 12.25 13.26 24.49
C PRO A 586 13.08 12.15 23.83
N GLY A 587 14.40 12.28 23.89
CA GLY A 587 15.32 11.26 23.35
C GLY A 587 16.39 11.84 22.44
N HIS A 588 17.19 10.96 21.84
CA HIS A 588 18.17 11.34 20.83
C HIS A 588 17.61 11.02 19.46
N ASP A 589 17.37 12.05 18.66
CA ASP A 589 16.84 11.90 17.31
C ASP A 589 17.95 11.48 16.35
N ARG A 590 17.70 10.40 15.60
CA ARG A 590 18.61 9.89 14.57
C ARG A 590 18.61 10.74 13.31
N VAL A 591 17.53 11.46 13.02
CA VAL A 591 17.41 12.30 11.82
C VAL A 591 18.31 13.54 11.94
N THR A 592 18.15 14.30 13.02
CA THR A 592 18.89 15.56 13.24
C THR A 592 20.18 15.38 14.05
N GLY A 593 20.32 14.27 14.79
CA GLY A 593 21.40 14.06 15.75
C GLY A 593 21.24 14.87 17.05
N GLN A 594 20.11 15.56 17.23
CA GLN A 594 19.86 16.41 18.40
C GLN A 594 19.15 15.64 19.52
N LYS A 595 19.31 16.12 20.75
CA LYS A 595 18.57 15.63 21.91
C LYS A 595 17.34 16.49 22.15
N ASN A 596 16.18 15.85 22.38
CA ASN A 596 14.91 16.50 22.68
C ASN A 596 14.46 17.47 21.57
N VAL A 597 14.30 16.94 20.36
CA VAL A 597 13.90 17.70 19.17
C VAL A 597 12.45 18.15 19.28
N THR A 598 12.17 19.37 18.83
CA THR A 598 10.80 19.83 18.60
C THR A 598 10.30 19.23 17.29
N PHE A 599 9.41 18.23 17.37
CA PHE A 599 8.70 17.70 16.22
C PHE A 599 7.69 18.74 15.71
N GLY A 600 7.62 18.93 14.39
CA GLY A 600 6.80 19.96 13.75
C GLY A 600 7.23 20.21 12.30
N GLU A 601 6.84 21.33 11.69
CA GLU A 601 7.14 21.62 10.28
C GLU A 601 8.65 21.66 9.97
N GLU A 602 9.48 22.15 10.90
CA GLU A 602 10.94 22.18 10.76
C GLU A 602 11.58 20.78 10.86
N HIS A 603 10.96 19.90 11.65
CA HIS A 603 11.40 18.53 11.89
C HIS A 603 10.21 17.57 11.72
N PRO A 604 9.76 17.34 10.46
CA PRO A 604 8.54 16.60 10.18
C PRO A 604 8.72 15.09 10.35
N VAL A 605 9.94 14.64 10.67
CA VAL A 605 10.24 13.26 11.04
C VAL A 605 11.21 13.28 12.22
N VAL A 606 10.90 12.50 13.25
CA VAL A 606 11.78 12.26 14.40
C VAL A 606 11.86 10.76 14.65
N VAL A 607 13.09 10.24 14.80
CA VAL A 607 13.35 8.82 15.04
C VAL A 607 14.14 8.67 16.34
N ILE A 608 13.50 8.11 17.37
CA ILE A 608 14.10 7.92 18.70
C ILE A 608 14.50 6.46 18.88
N GLU A 609 15.77 6.23 19.24
CA GLU A 609 16.26 4.94 19.73
C GLU A 609 16.00 4.84 21.24
N ASN A 610 15.05 3.99 21.62
CA ASN A 610 14.73 3.71 23.02
C ASN A 610 15.76 2.70 23.55
N ARG A 611 16.59 3.13 24.50
CA ARG A 611 17.65 2.32 25.12
C ARG A 611 17.21 1.69 26.42
#